data_AF-T1B1U5-F1
#
_entry.id   AF-T1B1U5-F1
#
_cell.length_a   1.000
_cell.length_b   1.000
_cell.length_c   1.000
_cell.angle_alpha   90.00
_cell.angle_beta   90.00
_cell.angle_gamma   90.00
#
_symmetry.space_group_name_H-M   'P 1'
#
loop_
_entity.id
_entity.type
_entity.pdbx_description
1 polymer ?
#
loop_
_entity_poly.entity_id
_entity_poly.type
_entity_poly.pdbx_seq_one_letter_code
_entity_poly.pdbx_strand_id
1 'polypeptide(L)'
;FLGVNQGFTWTMTVTSQIDLASGHQRGLAVGINEATGYVAVGLAGLGAAFLAHQLGARPALLLFGLVTIVAALATLVRVRDTLAWVHAEHAEAQGPQAHEASLASTFVRISFRDRAGTALCQGGVVNKIADTLVWVMFPLYFKAHGAGLVQIGWLTGVYAMIWGLSQLWTGHLADRIGRKRPVVVGFFLLASGIAVTALG
;
A
#
# COMPACT_ATOMS: atom_id res chain seq x y z
N PHE A 1 16.77 -3.48 8.10
CA PHE A 1 16.82 -4.06 6.73
C PHE A 1 15.45 -4.34 6.13
N LEU A 2 14.52 -5.02 6.80
CA LEU A 2 13.22 -5.40 6.19
C LEU A 2 12.38 -4.20 5.72
N GLY A 3 12.31 -3.12 6.51
CA GLY A 3 11.56 -1.91 6.12
C GLY A 3 12.12 -1.18 4.89
N VAL A 4 13.45 -1.18 4.72
CA VAL A 4 14.10 -0.55 3.55
C VAL A 4 13.78 -1.35 2.28
N ASN A 5 13.89 -2.68 2.35
CA ASN A 5 13.52 -3.55 1.22
C ASN A 5 12.03 -3.42 0.88
N GLN A 6 11.15 -3.43 1.88
CA GLN A 6 9.71 -3.20 1.68
C GLN A 6 9.44 -1.85 1.00
N GLY A 7 10.09 -0.79 1.46
CA GLY A 7 9.98 0.54 0.87
C GLY A 7 10.36 0.54 -0.61
N PHE A 8 11.49 -0.07 -0.99
CA PHE A 8 11.90 -0.13 -2.38
C PHE A 8 11.00 -1.03 -3.22
N THR A 9 10.73 -2.26 -2.78
CA THR A 9 9.96 -3.23 -3.58
C THR A 9 8.52 -2.77 -3.80
N TRP A 10 7.84 -2.29 -2.76
CA TRP A 10 6.46 -1.81 -2.89
C TRP A 10 6.38 -0.57 -3.76
N THR A 11 7.25 0.42 -3.51
CA THR A 11 7.28 1.66 -4.29
C THR A 11 7.57 1.39 -5.75
N MET A 12 8.55 0.53 -6.08
CA MET A 12 8.87 0.20 -7.46
C MET A 12 7.72 -0.53 -8.17
N THR A 13 7.02 -1.43 -7.47
CA THR A 13 5.87 -2.14 -8.06
C THR A 13 4.75 -1.15 -8.40
N VAL A 14 4.42 -0.25 -7.48
CA VAL A 14 3.41 0.80 -7.72
C VAL A 14 3.82 1.72 -8.88
N THR A 15 5.04 2.23 -8.87
CA THR A 15 5.54 3.14 -9.93
C THR A 15 5.49 2.45 -11.29
N SER A 16 5.96 1.20 -11.39
CA SER A 16 5.93 0.45 -12.66
C SER A 16 4.52 0.26 -13.24
N GLN A 17 3.50 0.10 -12.38
CA GLN A 17 2.11 0.00 -12.83
C GLN A 17 1.56 1.36 -13.28
N ILE A 18 1.97 2.45 -12.62
CA ILE A 18 1.61 3.81 -13.03
C ILE A 18 2.23 4.13 -14.41
N ASP A 19 3.46 3.69 -14.65
CA ASP A 19 4.17 3.91 -15.92
C ASP A 19 3.50 3.17 -17.09
N LEU A 20 2.91 2.00 -16.82
CA LEU A 20 2.12 1.25 -17.81
C LEU A 20 0.71 1.80 -18.02
N ALA A 21 0.19 2.54 -17.04
CA ALA A 21 -1.19 3.03 -17.06
C ALA A 21 -1.30 4.38 -17.78
N SER A 22 -2.31 4.49 -18.64
CA SER A 22 -2.67 5.77 -19.25
C SER A 22 -3.01 6.81 -18.17
N GLY A 23 -2.77 8.11 -18.46
CA GLY A 23 -2.89 9.18 -17.46
C GLY A 23 -4.24 9.28 -16.75
N HIS A 24 -5.32 8.81 -17.37
CA HIS A 24 -6.69 8.81 -16.81
C HIS A 24 -7.05 7.55 -16.01
N GLN A 25 -6.15 6.57 -15.89
CA GLN A 25 -6.38 5.29 -15.20
C GLN A 25 -5.36 5.01 -14.08
N ARG A 26 -4.56 6.03 -13.72
CA ARG A 26 -3.49 5.86 -12.73
C ARG A 26 -4.05 5.50 -11.34
N GLY A 27 -5.22 6.02 -10.96
CA GLY A 27 -5.88 5.67 -9.70
C GLY A 27 -6.35 4.21 -9.68
N LEU A 28 -6.94 3.73 -10.76
CA LEU A 28 -7.32 2.32 -10.91
C LEU A 28 -6.08 1.40 -10.90
N ALA A 29 -5.00 1.77 -11.60
CA ALA A 29 -3.77 0.99 -11.61
C ALA A 29 -3.18 0.83 -10.20
N VAL A 30 -3.05 1.94 -9.45
CA VAL A 30 -2.64 1.89 -8.04
C VAL A 30 -3.63 1.07 -7.21
N GLY A 31 -4.93 1.22 -7.45
CA GLY A 31 -5.97 0.46 -6.76
C GLY A 31 -5.83 -1.06 -6.95
N ILE A 32 -5.50 -1.50 -8.17
CA ILE A 32 -5.22 -2.92 -8.48
C ILE A 32 -3.96 -3.40 -7.77
N ASN A 33 -2.88 -2.61 -7.77
CA ASN A 33 -1.66 -2.93 -7.04
C ASN A 33 -1.94 -3.20 -5.56
N GLU A 34 -2.55 -2.20 -4.90
CA GLU A 34 -2.82 -2.22 -3.46
C GLU A 34 -3.77 -3.36 -3.10
N ALA A 35 -4.83 -3.56 -3.89
CA ALA A 35 -5.78 -4.65 -3.68
C ALA A 35 -5.11 -6.02 -3.77
N THR A 36 -4.30 -6.25 -4.81
CA THR A 36 -3.58 -7.50 -4.99
C THR A 36 -2.62 -7.75 -3.84
N GLY A 37 -1.88 -6.72 -3.43
CA GLY A 37 -0.93 -6.80 -2.32
C GLY A 37 -1.60 -7.12 -0.99
N TYR A 38 -2.68 -6.43 -0.61
CA TYR A 38 -3.36 -6.67 0.67
C TYR A 38 -4.17 -7.97 0.71
N VAL A 39 -4.78 -8.37 -0.40
CA VAL A 39 -5.39 -9.71 -0.52
C VAL A 39 -4.31 -10.79 -0.35
N ALA A 40 -3.15 -10.63 -0.98
CA ALA A 40 -2.03 -11.55 -0.82
C ALA A 40 -1.51 -11.58 0.63
N VAL A 41 -1.42 -10.43 1.32
CA VAL A 41 -1.05 -10.37 2.75
C VAL A 41 -2.06 -11.13 3.61
N GLY A 42 -3.37 -10.96 3.36
CA GLY A 42 -4.41 -11.70 4.07
C GLY A 42 -4.30 -13.21 3.88
N LEU A 43 -4.19 -13.66 2.63
CA LEU A 43 -4.03 -15.08 2.28
C LEU A 43 -2.73 -15.67 2.85
N ALA A 44 -1.63 -14.92 2.76
CA ALA A 44 -0.33 -15.30 3.31
C ALA A 44 -0.39 -15.46 4.83
N GLY A 45 -1.04 -14.53 5.53
CA GLY A 45 -1.24 -14.60 6.98
C GLY A 45 -2.04 -15.83 7.40
N LEU A 46 -3.14 -16.13 6.69
CA LEU A 46 -3.94 -17.33 6.93
C LEU A 46 -3.15 -18.62 6.66
N GLY A 47 -2.44 -18.68 5.53
CA GLY A 47 -1.60 -19.82 5.17
C GLY A 47 -0.47 -20.05 6.18
N ALA A 48 0.21 -18.99 6.61
CA ALA A 48 1.25 -19.05 7.62
C ALA A 48 0.71 -19.51 8.99
N ALA A 49 -0.46 -19.02 9.41
CA ALA A 49 -1.10 -19.44 10.66
C ALA A 49 -1.49 -20.93 10.63
N PHE A 50 -2.06 -21.41 9.51
CA PHE A 50 -2.39 -22.82 9.32
C PHE A 50 -1.15 -23.71 9.37
N LEU A 51 -0.09 -23.34 8.65
CA LEU A 51 1.20 -24.03 8.67
C LEU A 51 1.82 -24.03 10.07
N ALA A 52 1.74 -22.91 10.79
CA ALA A 52 2.28 -22.78 12.14
C ALA A 52 1.53 -23.66 13.15
N HIS A 53 0.21 -23.83 12.99
CA HIS A 53 -0.58 -24.72 13.83
C HIS A 53 -0.21 -26.20 13.63
N GLN A 54 0.10 -26.61 12.39
CA GLN A 54 0.41 -28.01 12.05
C GLN A 54 1.88 -28.37 12.31
N LEU A 55 2.80 -27.50 11.92
CA LEU A 55 4.24 -27.79 11.89
C LEU A 55 5.01 -27.09 13.01
N GLY A 56 4.39 -26.11 13.69
CA GLY A 56 5.06 -25.16 14.57
C GLY A 56 5.58 -23.93 13.83
N ALA A 57 5.77 -22.82 14.56
CA ALA A 57 6.05 -21.51 13.97
C ALA A 57 7.36 -21.45 13.16
N ARG A 58 8.44 -22.09 13.64
CA ARG A 58 9.75 -22.07 12.96
C ARG A 58 9.72 -22.73 11.57
N PRO A 59 9.32 -24.00 11.41
CA PRO A 59 9.28 -24.64 10.09
C PRO A 59 8.23 -24.01 9.17
N ALA A 60 7.11 -23.52 9.71
CA ALA A 60 6.12 -22.79 8.93
C ALA A 60 6.71 -21.53 8.28
N LEU A 61 7.42 -20.70 9.05
CA LEU A 61 8.07 -19.49 8.53
C LEU A 61 9.16 -19.83 7.52
N LEU A 62 9.95 -20.88 7.76
CA LEU A 62 10.99 -21.33 6.83
C LEU A 62 10.39 -21.76 5.48
N LEU A 63 9.37 -22.64 5.51
CA LEU A 63 8.72 -23.13 4.30
C LEU A 63 8.05 -22.00 3.53
N PHE A 64 7.29 -21.15 4.23
CA PHE A 64 6.59 -20.02 3.61
C PHE A 64 7.59 -19.03 2.96
N GLY A 65 8.69 -18.73 3.66
CA GLY A 65 9.77 -17.90 3.14
C GLY A 65 10.44 -18.51 1.90
N LEU A 66 10.74 -19.82 1.93
CA LEU A 66 11.34 -20.52 0.80
C LEU A 66 10.44 -20.50 -0.44
N VAL A 67 9.15 -20.80 -0.27
CA VAL A 67 8.14 -20.72 -1.35
C VAL A 67 8.08 -19.31 -1.92
N THR A 68 8.10 -18.29 -1.06
CA THR A 68 8.09 -16.88 -1.50
C THR A 68 9.34 -16.53 -2.31
N ILE A 69 10.52 -16.98 -1.89
CA ILE A 69 11.78 -16.76 -2.61
C ILE A 69 11.74 -17.44 -3.99
N VAL A 70 11.31 -18.70 -4.06
CA VAL A 70 11.21 -19.44 -5.32
C VAL A 70 10.21 -18.77 -6.27
N ALA A 71 9.05 -18.34 -5.76
CA ALA A 71 8.07 -17.61 -6.54
C ALA A 71 8.65 -16.29 -7.07
N ALA A 72 9.35 -15.51 -6.24
CA ALA A 72 10.01 -14.28 -6.65
C ALA A 72 11.05 -14.54 -7.75
N LEU A 73 11.91 -15.55 -7.60
CA LEU A 73 12.88 -15.93 -8.63
C LEU A 73 12.20 -16.36 -9.94
N ALA A 74 11.08 -17.09 -9.86
CA ALA A 74 10.33 -17.48 -11.03
C ALA A 74 9.71 -16.27 -11.77
N THR A 75 9.33 -15.20 -11.06
CA THR A 75 8.82 -13.98 -11.70
C THR A 75 9.89 -13.25 -12.50
N LEU A 76 11.17 -13.34 -12.13
CA LEU A 76 12.27 -12.72 -12.88
C LEU A 76 12.37 -13.20 -14.33
N VAL A 77 11.89 -14.42 -14.62
CA VAL A 77 11.88 -14.98 -15.99
C VAL A 77 10.84 -14.29 -16.88
N ARG A 78 9.79 -13.70 -16.29
CA ARG A 78 8.64 -13.14 -17.03
C ARG A 78 8.51 -11.62 -16.94
N VAL A 79 9.05 -11.00 -15.89
CA VAL A 79 9.00 -9.55 -15.72
C VAL A 79 9.82 -8.87 -16.81
N ARG A 80 9.19 -7.93 -17.54
CA ARG A 80 9.85 -7.07 -18.52
C ARG A 80 10.10 -5.71 -17.89
N ASP A 81 11.24 -5.12 -18.22
CA ASP A 81 11.59 -3.78 -17.78
C ASP A 81 10.66 -2.73 -18.42
N THR A 82 10.19 -1.76 -17.63
CA THR A 82 9.33 -0.66 -18.09
C THR A 82 10.11 0.60 -18.47
N LEU A 83 11.44 0.64 -18.25
CA LEU A 83 12.29 1.79 -18.55
C LEU A 83 12.17 2.31 -19.98
N ALA A 84 11.93 1.42 -20.95
CA ALA A 84 11.74 1.80 -22.35
C ALA A 84 10.52 2.72 -22.56
N TRP A 85 9.43 2.49 -21.82
CA TRP A 85 8.21 3.32 -21.89
C TRP A 85 8.43 4.69 -21.27
N VAL A 86 9.14 4.74 -20.15
CA VAL A 86 9.52 5.98 -19.46
C VAL A 86 10.41 6.84 -20.35
N HIS A 87 11.42 6.25 -21.01
CA HIS A 87 12.26 7.00 -21.96
C HIS A 87 11.46 7.51 -23.17
N ALA A 88 10.48 6.76 -23.66
CA ALA A 88 9.60 7.19 -24.75
C ALA A 88 8.70 8.37 -24.33
N GLU A 89 8.06 8.29 -23.15
CA GLU A 89 7.23 9.38 -22.60
C GLU A 89 8.06 10.65 -22.33
N HIS A 90 9.29 10.50 -21.80
CA HIS A 90 10.20 11.62 -21.62
C HIS A 90 10.67 12.24 -22.92
N ALA A 91 10.86 11.46 -23.99
CA ALA A 91 11.24 11.97 -25.30
C ALA A 91 10.09 12.77 -25.95
N GLU A 92 8.84 12.34 -25.77
CA GLU A 92 7.65 13.07 -26.25
C GLU A 92 7.34 14.33 -25.43
N ALA A 93 7.65 14.33 -24.11
CA ALA A 93 7.37 15.44 -23.22
C ALA A 93 8.42 16.59 -23.26
N GLN A 94 9.51 16.46 -24.02
CA GLN A 94 10.55 17.48 -24.12
C GLN A 94 10.15 18.67 -25.01
N GLY A 95 9.51 19.67 -24.39
CA GLY A 95 9.63 21.07 -24.82
C GLY A 95 10.98 21.67 -24.39
N PRO A 96 11.40 22.85 -24.92
CA PRO A 96 12.79 23.35 -24.87
C PRO A 96 13.40 23.69 -23.49
N GLN A 97 12.74 23.38 -22.36
CA GLN A 97 13.17 23.80 -21.02
C GLN A 97 12.86 22.80 -19.90
N ALA A 98 13.14 21.50 -20.10
CA ALA A 98 13.18 20.57 -18.97
C ALA A 98 14.50 20.76 -18.18
N HIS A 99 14.52 21.72 -17.26
CA HIS A 99 15.62 21.84 -16.29
C HIS A 99 15.65 20.57 -15.43
N GLU A 100 16.78 19.86 -15.39
CA GLU A 100 16.98 18.72 -14.48
C GLU A 100 16.90 19.21 -13.02
N ALA A 101 15.70 19.16 -12.45
CA ALA A 101 15.50 19.56 -11.08
C ALA A 101 16.20 18.53 -10.16
N SER A 102 17.27 18.97 -9.50
CA SER A 102 17.98 18.16 -8.48
C SER A 102 16.99 17.49 -7.52
N LEU A 103 17.21 16.22 -7.19
CA LEU A 103 16.37 15.43 -6.29
C LEU A 103 16.12 16.16 -4.96
N ALA A 104 17.15 16.80 -4.41
CA ALA A 104 17.05 17.58 -3.18
C ALA A 104 16.11 18.78 -3.35
N SER A 105 16.19 19.48 -4.48
CA SER A 105 15.32 20.63 -4.77
C SER A 105 13.86 20.22 -4.95
N THR A 106 13.61 19.07 -5.60
CA THR A 106 12.27 18.51 -5.79
C THR A 106 11.69 18.02 -4.46
N PHE A 107 12.49 17.33 -3.65
CA PHE A 107 12.08 16.88 -2.32
C PHE A 107 11.67 18.06 -1.41
N VAL A 108 12.52 19.09 -1.31
CA VAL A 108 12.22 20.28 -0.50
C VAL A 108 10.98 21.00 -1.04
N ARG A 109 10.84 21.10 -2.37
CA ARG A 109 9.70 21.74 -3.00
C ARG A 109 8.38 21.04 -2.65
N ILE A 110 8.28 19.73 -2.90
CA ILE A 110 7.06 18.96 -2.66
C ILE A 110 6.77 18.86 -1.16
N SER A 111 7.78 18.68 -0.32
CA SER A 111 7.59 18.46 1.12
C SER A 111 7.19 19.74 1.86
N PHE A 112 7.79 20.89 1.50
CA PHE A 112 7.73 22.09 2.35
C PHE A 112 7.32 23.38 1.65
N ARG A 113 7.52 23.53 0.33
CA ARG A 113 7.28 24.82 -0.36
C ARG A 113 5.98 24.86 -1.13
N ASP A 114 5.62 23.77 -1.79
CA ASP A 114 4.36 23.67 -2.51
C ASP A 114 3.22 23.37 -1.53
N ARG A 115 2.20 24.23 -1.49
CA ARG A 115 1.05 24.07 -0.58
C ARG A 115 0.32 22.75 -0.81
N ALA A 116 0.17 22.34 -2.08
CA ALA A 116 -0.51 21.09 -2.40
C ALA A 116 0.33 19.88 -1.98
N GLY A 117 1.62 19.87 -2.33
CA GLY A 117 2.58 18.85 -1.90
C GLY A 117 2.68 18.72 -0.38
N THR A 118 2.83 19.84 0.34
CA THR A 118 2.91 19.83 1.81
C THR A 118 1.62 19.30 2.45
N ALA A 119 0.44 19.68 1.93
CA ALA A 119 -0.82 19.14 2.43
C ALA A 119 -0.93 17.62 2.21
N LEU A 120 -0.44 17.12 1.07
CA LEU A 120 -0.38 15.68 0.79
C LEU A 120 0.61 14.96 1.72
N CYS A 121 1.78 15.54 1.98
CA CYS A 121 2.75 15.00 2.93
C CYS A 121 2.18 14.93 4.35
N GLN A 122 1.53 16.00 4.83
CA GLN A 122 0.87 16.02 6.14
C GLN A 122 -0.25 15.00 6.22
N GLY A 123 -1.11 14.92 5.19
CA GLY A 123 -2.14 13.89 5.09
C GLY A 123 -1.54 12.49 5.14
N GLY A 124 -0.44 12.24 4.42
CA GLY A 124 0.28 10.97 4.45
C GLY A 124 0.81 10.60 5.84
N VAL A 125 1.39 11.57 6.56
CA VAL A 125 1.86 11.37 7.94
C VAL A 125 0.68 11.03 8.87
N VAL A 126 -0.41 11.79 8.80
CA VAL A 126 -1.62 11.53 9.60
C VAL A 126 -2.19 10.15 9.29
N ASN A 127 -2.27 9.78 8.01
CA ASN A 127 -2.72 8.46 7.59
C ASN A 127 -1.83 7.35 8.17
N LYS A 128 -0.50 7.52 8.16
CA LYS A 128 0.41 6.50 8.71
C LYS A 128 0.35 6.38 10.23
N ILE A 129 0.08 7.48 10.94
CA ILE A 129 -0.20 7.44 12.38
C ILE A 129 -1.49 6.66 12.63
N ALA A 130 -2.56 6.95 11.89
CA ALA A 130 -3.83 6.23 12.00
C ALA A 130 -3.69 4.75 11.63
N ASP A 131 -2.95 4.42 10.56
CA ASP A 131 -2.64 3.04 10.19
C ASP A 131 -1.94 2.31 11.35
N THR A 132 -0.94 2.95 11.96
CA THR A 132 -0.19 2.36 13.09
C THR A 132 -1.11 2.11 14.28
N LEU A 133 -2.02 3.04 14.56
CA LEU A 133 -3.02 2.89 15.61
C LEU A 133 -3.90 1.65 15.34
N VAL A 134 -4.46 1.52 14.14
CA VAL A 134 -5.34 0.41 13.80
C VAL A 134 -4.58 -0.92 13.78
N TRP A 135 -3.42 -0.98 13.13
CA TRP A 135 -2.67 -2.24 12.99
C TRP A 135 -2.03 -2.74 14.29
N VAL A 136 -1.65 -1.85 15.21
CA VAL A 136 -0.97 -2.24 16.45
C VAL A 136 -1.90 -2.18 17.66
N MET A 137 -2.66 -1.10 17.84
CA MET A 137 -3.47 -0.93 19.04
C MET A 137 -4.73 -1.78 19.02
N PHE A 138 -5.39 -1.96 17.87
CA PHE A 138 -6.64 -2.73 17.86
C PHE A 138 -6.44 -4.21 18.24
N PRO A 139 -5.44 -4.95 17.71
CA PRO A 139 -5.17 -6.31 18.18
C PRO A 139 -4.92 -6.39 19.69
N LEU A 140 -4.20 -5.42 20.26
CA LEU A 140 -3.95 -5.34 21.70
C LEU A 140 -5.22 -5.04 22.49
N TYR A 141 -6.03 -4.10 22.00
CA TYR A 141 -7.32 -3.74 22.59
C TYR A 141 -8.26 -4.94 22.61
N PHE A 142 -8.42 -5.67 21.50
CA PHE A 142 -9.28 -6.85 21.45
C PHE A 142 -8.76 -7.97 22.34
N LYS A 143 -7.44 -8.18 22.40
CA LYS A 143 -6.83 -9.14 23.34
C LYS A 143 -7.14 -8.78 24.80
N ALA A 144 -7.06 -7.49 25.15
CA ALA A 144 -7.39 -7.02 26.50
C ALA A 144 -8.87 -7.20 26.85
N HIS A 145 -9.76 -7.20 25.85
CA HIS A 145 -11.20 -7.48 26.00
C HIS A 145 -11.55 -8.98 25.84
N GLY A 146 -10.57 -9.86 25.97
CA GLY A 146 -10.80 -11.31 25.99
C GLY A 146 -10.93 -11.98 24.62
N ALA A 147 -10.67 -11.27 23.52
CA ALA A 147 -10.66 -11.89 22.20
C ALA A 147 -9.50 -12.90 22.09
N GLY A 148 -9.81 -14.09 21.58
CA GLY A 148 -8.81 -15.13 21.33
C GLY A 148 -7.89 -14.77 20.15
N LEU A 149 -6.70 -15.38 20.09
CA LEU A 149 -5.73 -15.16 19.02
C LEU A 149 -6.33 -15.39 17.61
N VAL A 150 -7.19 -16.41 17.49
CA VAL A 150 -7.89 -16.74 16.24
C VAL A 150 -8.87 -15.63 15.83
N GLN A 151 -9.62 -15.06 16.78
CA GLN A 151 -10.56 -13.96 16.50
C GLN A 151 -9.83 -12.70 16.05
N ILE A 152 -8.72 -12.36 16.70
CA ILE A 152 -7.87 -11.23 16.32
C ILE A 152 -7.28 -11.43 14.92
N GLY A 153 -6.85 -12.66 14.59
CA GLY A 153 -6.37 -13.01 13.25
C GLY A 153 -7.45 -12.86 12.18
N TRP A 154 -8.66 -13.32 12.45
CA TRP A 154 -9.80 -13.10 11.54
C TRP A 154 -10.11 -11.62 11.36
N LEU A 155 -10.11 -10.85 12.45
CA LEU A 155 -10.45 -9.43 12.39
C LEU A 155 -9.42 -8.63 11.59
N THR A 156 -8.13 -8.84 11.86
CA THR A 156 -7.05 -8.16 11.12
C THR A 156 -7.00 -8.60 9.66
N GLY A 157 -7.26 -9.89 9.37
CA GLY A 157 -7.35 -10.42 8.02
C GLY A 157 -8.53 -9.83 7.22
N VAL A 158 -9.74 -9.85 7.78
CA VAL A 158 -10.94 -9.27 7.16
C VAL A 158 -10.75 -7.77 6.94
N TYR A 159 -10.19 -7.06 7.92
CA TYR A 159 -9.85 -5.64 7.78
C TYR A 159 -8.91 -5.40 6.59
N ALA A 160 -7.82 -6.17 6.47
CA ALA A 160 -6.88 -6.06 5.35
C ALA A 160 -7.53 -6.35 4.00
N MET A 161 -8.42 -7.35 3.93
CA MET A 161 -9.16 -7.67 2.71
C MET A 161 -10.14 -6.57 2.31
N ILE A 162 -10.93 -6.05 3.26
CA ILE A 162 -11.85 -4.93 2.99
C ILE A 162 -11.07 -3.72 2.51
N TRP A 163 -9.95 -3.41 3.17
CA TRP A 163 -9.09 -2.31 2.77
C TRP A 163 -8.55 -2.51 1.35
N GLY A 164 -7.97 -3.66 1.04
CA GLY A 164 -7.47 -3.98 -0.30
C GLY A 164 -8.57 -3.90 -1.36
N LEU A 165 -9.71 -4.55 -1.15
CA LEU A 165 -10.82 -4.55 -2.12
C LEU A 165 -11.41 -3.15 -2.34
N SER A 166 -11.46 -2.33 -1.28
CA SER A 166 -11.93 -0.95 -1.40
C SER A 166 -11.03 -0.09 -2.30
N GLN A 167 -9.73 -0.40 -2.41
CA GLN A 167 -8.78 0.34 -3.27
C GLN A 167 -9.12 0.20 -4.77
N LEU A 168 -9.67 -0.94 -5.21
CA LEU A 168 -10.13 -1.12 -6.59
C LEU A 168 -11.19 -0.09 -6.97
N TRP A 169 -12.22 0.02 -6.12
CA TRP A 169 -13.36 0.90 -6.38
C TRP A 169 -12.99 2.37 -6.15
N THR A 170 -12.30 2.67 -5.06
CA THR A 170 -11.89 4.05 -4.73
C THR A 170 -10.85 4.60 -5.70
N GLY A 171 -9.93 3.77 -6.19
CA GLY A 171 -8.98 4.13 -7.23
C GLY A 171 -9.68 4.54 -8.53
N HIS A 172 -10.60 3.70 -9.01
CA HIS A 172 -11.43 4.02 -10.19
C HIS A 172 -12.31 5.26 -9.99
N LEU A 173 -12.89 5.41 -8.81
CA LEU A 173 -13.69 6.59 -8.47
C LEU A 173 -12.83 7.85 -8.50
N ALA A 174 -11.63 7.81 -7.94
CA ALA A 174 -10.71 8.93 -7.90
C ALA A 174 -10.28 9.40 -9.30
N ASP A 175 -10.18 8.47 -10.25
CA ASP A 175 -9.93 8.81 -11.65
C ASP A 175 -11.11 9.53 -12.33
N ARG A 176 -12.36 9.26 -11.92
CA ARG A 176 -13.56 9.89 -12.51
C ARG A 176 -13.93 11.24 -11.90
N ILE A 177 -13.89 11.37 -10.57
CA ILE A 177 -14.38 12.56 -9.86
C ILE A 177 -13.25 13.43 -9.29
N GLY A 178 -12.00 13.07 -9.57
CA GLY A 178 -10.80 13.68 -9.01
C GLY A 178 -10.46 13.16 -7.62
N ARG A 179 -9.18 13.27 -7.24
CA ARG A 179 -8.60 12.61 -6.05
C ARG A 179 -8.95 13.28 -4.72
N LYS A 180 -9.15 14.60 -4.71
CA LYS A 180 -9.31 15.38 -3.47
C LYS A 180 -10.55 14.96 -2.67
N ARG A 181 -11.70 14.78 -3.34
CA ARG A 181 -12.97 14.44 -2.66
C ARG A 181 -12.90 13.04 -2.01
N PRO A 182 -12.51 11.97 -2.70
CA PRO A 182 -12.32 10.66 -2.08
C PRO A 182 -11.36 10.67 -0.90
N VAL A 183 -10.22 11.37 -1.01
CA VAL A 183 -9.23 11.46 0.07
C VAL A 183 -9.83 12.13 1.31
N VAL A 184 -10.51 13.27 1.15
CA VAL A 184 -11.12 13.98 2.29
C VAL A 184 -12.22 13.14 2.94
N VAL A 185 -13.10 12.54 2.15
CA VAL A 185 -14.16 11.65 2.67
C VAL A 185 -13.54 10.46 3.40
N GLY A 186 -12.47 9.87 2.85
CA GLY A 186 -11.72 8.79 3.48
C GLY A 186 -11.16 9.17 4.86
N PHE A 187 -10.58 10.36 4.99
CA PHE A 187 -10.11 10.86 6.29
C PHE A 187 -11.24 11.06 7.31
N PHE A 188 -12.40 11.60 6.88
CA PHE A 188 -13.55 11.73 7.77
C PHE A 188 -14.10 10.37 8.22
N LEU A 189 -14.18 9.41 7.31
CA LEU A 189 -14.59 8.03 7.63
C LEU A 189 -13.62 7.37 8.59
N LEU A 190 -12.31 7.51 8.36
CA LEU A 190 -11.26 6.99 9.23
C LEU A 190 -11.34 7.60 10.64
N ALA A 191 -11.44 8.92 10.74
CA ALA A 191 -11.56 9.61 12.02
C ALA A 191 -12.83 9.20 12.77
N SER A 192 -13.96 9.09 12.07
CA SER A 192 -15.23 8.66 12.65
C SER A 192 -15.17 7.21 13.13
N GLY A 193 -14.56 6.31 12.34
CA GLY A 193 -14.37 4.91 12.71
C GLY A 193 -13.55 4.76 13.99
N ILE A 194 -12.41 5.46 14.08
CA ILE A 194 -11.58 5.47 15.29
C ILE A 194 -12.36 6.03 16.49
N ALA A 195 -13.09 7.13 16.32
CA ALA A 195 -13.87 7.75 17.39
C ALA A 195 -14.98 6.81 17.90
N VAL A 196 -15.71 6.13 17.00
CA VAL A 196 -16.74 5.16 17.38
C VAL A 196 -16.14 3.99 18.14
N THR A 197 -15.03 3.41 17.67
CA THR A 197 -14.36 2.31 18.39
C THR A 197 -13.86 2.74 19.77
N ALA A 198 -13.45 4.01 19.94
CA ALA A 198 -13.04 4.53 21.24
C ALA A 198 -14.22 4.75 22.21
N LEU A 199 -15.46 4.87 21.71
CA LEU A 199 -16.67 5.12 22.49
C LEU A 199 -17.40 3.84 22.94
N GLY A 200 -17.11 2.68 22.32
CA GLY A 200 -17.66 1.38 22.73
C GLY A 200 -17.91 0.42 21.57
#